data_AF-A0A0L6TZV9-F1
#
_entry.id   AF-A0A0L6TZV9-F1
#
_cell.length_a   1.000
_cell.length_b   1.000
_cell.length_c   1.000
_cell.angle_alpha   90.00
_cell.angle_beta   90.00
_cell.angle_gamma   90.00
#
_symmetry.space_group_name_H-M   'P 1'
#
loop_
_entity.id
_entity.type
_entity.pdbx_description
1 polymer ?
#
loop_
_entity_poly.entity_id
_entity_poly.type
_entity_poly.pdbx_seq_one_letter_code
_entity_poly.pdbx_strand_id
1 'polypeptide(L)'
;MFKIIKKIIKYPRVTQNYPKYTDHSIPFIGKPEIDLEKCTRCGECMKRCPSHAIVLDKKASDIGINYDECVFCGLCEDICPVGAAVMTSKFELAEKDRNKLRKNTLIIGERTYLDKSYEIVCSELKANIHKTFGRSLHIRAVDAGSCNGCDSEINGLSNPFNDSERLGINFVASPRHADMLLVTGAATRNMQLALAKTYNATPDPKLVVAVGACACSGGIFKDTYATSNGIDRIVPVDVYIPGCPPRPQAILYGILKALDRV
;
A
#
# COMPACT_ATOMS: atom_id res chain seq x y z
N MET A 1 -9.21 38.28 -22.03
CA MET A 1 -10.17 37.64 -21.11
C MET A 1 -10.92 36.46 -21.73
N PHE A 2 -11.59 36.60 -22.88
CA PHE A 2 -12.36 35.51 -23.53
C PHE A 2 -11.59 34.20 -23.79
N LYS A 3 -10.31 34.27 -24.17
CA LYS A 3 -9.46 33.08 -24.38
C LYS A 3 -9.20 32.28 -23.10
N ILE A 4 -9.16 32.95 -21.94
CA ILE A 4 -8.97 32.31 -20.62
C ILE A 4 -10.24 31.62 -20.19
N ILE A 5 -11.40 32.30 -20.30
CA ILE A 5 -12.71 31.72 -19.99
C ILE A 5 -12.98 30.50 -20.88
N LYS A 6 -12.69 30.59 -22.20
CA LYS A 6 -12.80 29.46 -23.13
C LYS A 6 -11.90 28.28 -22.75
N LYS A 7 -10.69 28.54 -22.23
CA LYS A 7 -9.79 27.48 -21.73
C LYS A 7 -10.28 26.86 -20.43
N ILE A 8 -10.81 27.64 -19.48
CA ILE A 8 -11.36 27.14 -18.21
C ILE A 8 -12.58 26.24 -18.47
N ILE A 9 -13.45 26.61 -19.40
CA ILE A 9 -14.60 25.78 -19.79
C ILE A 9 -14.15 24.53 -20.54
N LYS A 10 -13.15 24.65 -21.43
CA LYS A 10 -12.62 23.53 -22.21
C LYS A 10 -11.84 22.52 -21.34
N TYR A 11 -11.16 23.01 -20.31
CA TYR A 11 -10.34 22.23 -19.38
C TYR A 11 -10.76 22.55 -17.94
N PRO A 12 -11.89 21.99 -17.47
CA PRO A 12 -12.33 22.17 -16.08
C PRO A 12 -11.28 21.66 -15.09
N ARG A 13 -11.41 22.00 -13.81
CA ARG A 13 -10.47 21.58 -12.75
C ARG A 13 -10.19 20.06 -12.87
N VAL A 14 -8.94 19.75 -13.21
CA VAL A 14 -8.45 18.38 -13.46
C VAL A 14 -8.17 17.65 -12.15
N THR A 15 -8.02 18.40 -11.06
CA THR A 15 -7.79 17.87 -9.72
C THR A 15 -8.95 17.01 -9.25
N GLN A 16 -8.66 15.76 -8.94
CA GLN A 16 -9.65 14.85 -8.41
C GLN A 16 -10.11 15.27 -7.02
N ASN A 17 -11.39 15.01 -6.73
CA ASN A 17 -11.99 15.28 -5.43
C ASN A 17 -11.84 14.09 -4.46
N TYR A 18 -10.75 13.33 -4.55
CA TYR A 18 -10.41 12.27 -3.59
C TYR A 18 -9.78 12.91 -2.33
N PRO A 19 -10.06 12.44 -1.09
CA PRO A 19 -10.82 11.25 -0.68
C PRO A 19 -12.35 11.43 -0.58
N LYS A 20 -12.91 12.61 -0.91
CA LYS A 20 -14.36 12.85 -0.78
C LYS A 20 -15.17 12.07 -1.80
N TYR A 21 -14.62 11.86 -2.98
CA TYR A 21 -15.25 11.16 -4.08
C TYR A 21 -14.21 10.33 -4.82
N THR A 22 -14.54 9.06 -5.05
CA THR A 22 -13.78 8.16 -5.88
C THR A 22 -14.38 8.17 -7.28
N ASP A 23 -13.59 8.61 -8.25
CA ASP A 23 -14.01 8.59 -9.65
C ASP A 23 -13.82 7.19 -10.24
N HIS A 24 -14.95 6.50 -10.45
CA HIS A 24 -15.02 5.18 -11.08
C HIS A 24 -15.22 5.27 -12.61
N SER A 25 -15.25 6.46 -13.20
CA SER A 25 -15.46 6.63 -14.65
C SER A 25 -14.27 6.14 -15.49
N ILE A 26 -13.07 6.16 -14.91
CA ILE A 26 -11.86 5.64 -15.55
C ILE A 26 -11.71 4.18 -15.13
N PRO A 27 -11.71 3.21 -16.06
CA PRO A 27 -11.46 1.82 -15.74
C PRO A 27 -9.99 1.65 -15.31
N PHE A 28 -9.78 0.97 -14.20
CA PHE A 28 -8.46 0.58 -13.72
C PHE A 28 -8.53 -0.77 -13.02
N ILE A 29 -7.38 -1.43 -12.96
CA ILE A 29 -7.23 -2.71 -12.30
C ILE A 29 -7.02 -2.47 -10.80
N GLY A 30 -7.98 -2.89 -10.01
CA GLY A 30 -7.98 -2.83 -8.55
C GLY A 30 -7.89 -4.21 -7.92
N LYS A 31 -8.47 -4.36 -6.73
CA LYS A 31 -8.45 -5.56 -5.90
C LYS A 31 -9.01 -6.76 -6.68
N PRO A 32 -8.28 -7.89 -6.79
CA PRO A 32 -8.87 -9.14 -7.22
C PRO A 32 -9.83 -9.68 -6.15
N GLU A 33 -11.02 -10.09 -6.55
CA GLU A 33 -12.00 -10.76 -5.69
C GLU A 33 -12.36 -12.13 -6.28
N ILE A 34 -12.60 -13.11 -5.41
CA ILE A 34 -13.04 -14.46 -5.81
C ILE A 34 -14.45 -14.66 -5.27
N ASP A 35 -15.39 -14.86 -6.19
CA ASP A 35 -16.76 -15.27 -5.90
C ASP A 35 -16.76 -16.74 -5.45
N LEU A 36 -16.96 -16.97 -4.14
CA LEU A 36 -16.89 -18.30 -3.54
C LEU A 36 -18.07 -19.20 -3.90
N GLU A 37 -19.18 -18.62 -4.35
CA GLU A 37 -20.38 -19.35 -4.79
C GLU A 37 -20.15 -19.93 -6.19
N LYS A 38 -19.47 -19.18 -7.07
CA LYS A 38 -19.10 -19.65 -8.42
C LYS A 38 -17.83 -20.50 -8.43
N CYS A 39 -16.93 -20.32 -7.46
CA CYS A 39 -15.62 -20.95 -7.48
C CYS A 39 -15.70 -22.48 -7.27
N THR A 40 -15.31 -23.24 -8.29
CA THR A 40 -15.18 -24.70 -8.22
C THR A 40 -13.93 -25.18 -7.46
N ARG A 41 -13.08 -24.26 -6.98
CA ARG A 41 -11.84 -24.55 -6.25
C ARG A 41 -10.87 -25.46 -7.02
N CYS A 42 -10.89 -25.38 -8.36
CA CYS A 42 -10.02 -26.18 -9.24
C CYS A 42 -8.51 -25.88 -9.06
N GLY A 43 -8.17 -24.72 -8.48
CA GLY A 43 -6.79 -24.34 -8.16
C GLY A 43 -5.98 -23.82 -9.35
N GLU A 44 -6.56 -23.63 -10.53
CA GLU A 44 -5.83 -23.10 -11.70
C GLU A 44 -5.24 -21.71 -11.44
N CYS A 45 -6.01 -20.82 -10.80
CA CYS A 45 -5.55 -19.47 -10.42
C CYS A 45 -4.34 -19.52 -9.48
N MET A 46 -4.32 -20.46 -8.53
CA MET A 46 -3.19 -20.69 -7.64
C MET A 46 -1.95 -21.16 -8.40
N LYS A 47 -2.08 -22.16 -9.27
CA LYS A 47 -0.96 -22.74 -10.03
C LYS A 47 -0.27 -21.74 -10.95
N ARG A 48 -1.03 -20.79 -11.51
CA ARG A 48 -0.52 -19.79 -12.46
C ARG A 48 -0.23 -18.43 -11.83
N CYS A 49 -0.41 -18.28 -10.51
CA CYS A 49 -0.14 -17.01 -9.83
C CYS A 49 1.37 -16.75 -9.78
N PRO A 50 1.90 -15.72 -10.47
CA PRO A 50 3.35 -15.51 -10.55
C PRO A 50 3.99 -15.16 -9.21
N SER A 51 3.24 -14.49 -8.32
CA SER A 51 3.71 -14.16 -6.97
C SER A 51 3.29 -15.19 -5.91
N HIS A 52 2.60 -16.27 -6.30
CA HIS A 52 2.06 -17.27 -5.37
C HIS A 52 1.21 -16.65 -4.25
N ALA A 53 0.46 -15.58 -4.57
CA ALA A 53 -0.37 -14.86 -3.61
C ALA A 53 -1.74 -15.52 -3.35
N ILE A 54 -2.16 -16.44 -4.23
CA ILE A 54 -3.43 -17.16 -4.08
C ILE A 54 -3.18 -18.41 -3.24
N VAL A 55 -3.99 -18.59 -2.20
CA VAL A 55 -3.89 -19.71 -1.26
C VAL A 55 -5.15 -20.55 -1.37
N LEU A 56 -4.99 -21.87 -1.44
CA LEU A 56 -6.09 -22.83 -1.38
C LEU A 56 -5.87 -23.73 -0.16
N ASP A 57 -6.74 -23.60 0.83
CA ASP A 57 -6.80 -24.52 1.96
C ASP A 57 -7.63 -25.74 1.58
N LYS A 58 -6.94 -26.87 1.38
CA LYS A 58 -7.57 -28.16 1.05
C LYS A 58 -8.38 -28.75 2.19
N LYS A 59 -8.12 -28.38 3.45
CA LYS A 59 -8.84 -28.88 4.62
C LYS A 59 -10.14 -28.11 4.85
N ALA A 60 -10.07 -26.78 4.81
CA ALA A 60 -11.24 -25.92 4.96
C ALA A 60 -12.04 -25.75 3.67
N SER A 61 -11.54 -26.26 2.53
CA SER A 61 -12.09 -25.97 1.20
C SER A 61 -12.25 -24.47 0.97
N ASP A 62 -11.28 -23.67 1.41
CA ASP A 62 -11.31 -22.22 1.26
C ASP A 62 -10.22 -21.74 0.30
N ILE A 63 -10.49 -20.69 -0.45
CA ILE A 63 -9.57 -20.11 -1.42
C ILE A 63 -9.47 -18.60 -1.22
N GLY A 64 -8.26 -18.06 -1.18
CA GLY A 64 -8.04 -16.66 -0.89
C GLY A 64 -6.85 -16.04 -1.56
N ILE A 65 -6.69 -14.73 -1.34
CA ILE A 65 -5.62 -13.93 -1.90
C ILE A 65 -4.93 -13.19 -0.76
N ASN A 66 -3.61 -13.28 -0.71
CA ASN A 66 -2.76 -12.46 0.13
C ASN A 66 -2.43 -11.18 -0.64
N TYR A 67 -3.12 -10.08 -0.31
CA TYR A 67 -2.99 -8.81 -1.00
C TYR A 67 -1.62 -8.16 -0.81
N ASP A 68 -0.93 -8.43 0.30
CA ASP A 68 0.44 -7.99 0.52
C ASP A 68 1.44 -8.62 -0.45
N GLU A 69 1.12 -9.77 -1.03
CA GLU A 69 1.95 -10.52 -2.00
C GLU A 69 1.43 -10.41 -3.44
N CYS A 70 0.16 -10.03 -3.62
CA CYS A 70 -0.46 -9.93 -4.93
C CYS A 70 0.19 -8.81 -5.77
N VAL A 71 0.52 -9.13 -7.03
CA VAL A 71 1.06 -8.15 -7.99
C VAL A 71 -0.01 -7.59 -8.94
N PHE A 72 -1.30 -7.85 -8.68
CA PHE A 72 -2.43 -7.22 -9.38
C PHE A 72 -2.42 -7.40 -10.92
N CYS A 73 -1.82 -8.51 -11.39
CA CYS A 73 -1.60 -8.76 -12.83
C CYS A 73 -2.84 -9.20 -13.63
N GLY A 74 -3.98 -9.46 -13.00
CA GLY A 74 -5.20 -9.91 -13.70
C GLY A 74 -5.24 -11.37 -14.13
N LEU A 75 -4.11 -12.09 -14.13
CA LEU A 75 -4.04 -13.48 -14.61
C LEU A 75 -5.07 -14.42 -13.97
N CYS A 76 -5.43 -14.21 -12.70
CA CYS A 76 -6.43 -15.03 -12.04
C CYS A 76 -7.82 -14.92 -12.67
N GLU A 77 -8.19 -13.75 -13.19
CA GLU A 77 -9.43 -13.51 -13.92
C GLU A 77 -9.34 -14.18 -15.31
N ASP A 78 -8.26 -13.92 -16.05
CA ASP A 78 -8.05 -14.46 -17.40
C ASP A 78 -8.12 -15.99 -17.48
N ILE A 79 -7.59 -16.68 -16.46
CA ILE A 79 -7.48 -18.14 -16.47
C ILE A 79 -8.58 -18.84 -15.67
N CYS A 80 -9.54 -18.12 -15.09
CA CYS A 80 -10.62 -18.74 -14.33
C CYS A 80 -11.64 -19.37 -15.29
N PRO A 81 -11.81 -20.72 -15.31
CA PRO A 81 -12.68 -21.37 -16.29
C PRO A 81 -14.18 -21.08 -16.07
N VAL A 82 -14.55 -20.62 -14.88
CA VAL A 82 -15.93 -20.34 -14.47
C VAL A 82 -16.17 -18.84 -14.21
N GLY A 83 -15.18 -17.98 -14.46
CA GLY A 83 -15.30 -16.54 -14.24
C GLY A 83 -15.56 -16.14 -12.77
N ALA A 84 -15.07 -16.94 -11.82
CA ALA A 84 -15.24 -16.66 -10.39
C ALA A 84 -14.24 -15.63 -9.83
N ALA A 85 -13.05 -15.53 -10.43
CA ALA A 85 -12.07 -14.51 -10.07
C ALA A 85 -12.26 -13.29 -10.98
N VAL A 86 -12.36 -12.10 -10.39
CA VAL A 86 -12.59 -10.85 -11.12
C VAL A 86 -11.70 -9.73 -10.61
N MET A 87 -11.22 -8.87 -11.51
CA MET A 87 -10.53 -7.65 -11.14
C MET A 87 -11.55 -6.54 -10.90
N THR A 88 -11.58 -6.00 -9.68
CA THR A 88 -12.50 -4.90 -9.34
C THR A 88 -11.84 -3.55 -9.56
N SER A 89 -12.59 -2.46 -9.33
CA SER A 89 -12.07 -1.10 -9.22
C SER A 89 -11.90 -0.65 -7.76
N LYS A 90 -11.77 -1.58 -6.79
CA LYS A 90 -11.49 -1.22 -5.39
C LYS A 90 -9.98 -1.11 -5.18
N PHE A 91 -9.52 -0.06 -4.51
CA PHE A 91 -8.08 0.15 -4.28
C PHE A 91 -7.73 0.56 -2.84
N GLU A 92 -8.73 0.80 -1.99
CA GLU A 92 -8.59 1.24 -0.60
C GLU A 92 -8.29 0.02 0.29
N LEU A 93 -7.09 -0.53 0.10
CA LEU A 93 -6.68 -1.80 0.72
C LEU A 93 -5.65 -1.62 1.83
N ALA A 94 -5.17 -0.39 2.08
CA ALA A 94 -4.11 -0.17 3.04
C ALA A 94 -4.53 -0.64 4.43
N GLU A 95 -3.64 -1.28 5.19
CA GLU A 95 -3.93 -1.78 6.55
C GLU A 95 -2.79 -1.51 7.51
N LYS A 96 -3.12 -1.31 8.79
CA LYS A 96 -2.13 -1.13 9.88
C LYS A 96 -1.44 -2.44 10.29
N ASP A 97 -2.14 -3.56 10.08
CA ASP A 97 -1.62 -4.90 10.34
C ASP A 97 -1.54 -5.67 9.03
N ARG A 98 -0.34 -6.15 8.70
CA ARG A 98 -0.06 -6.95 7.51
C ARG A 98 -0.93 -8.21 7.44
N ASN A 99 -1.28 -8.81 8.57
CA ASN A 99 -2.10 -10.03 8.59
C ASN A 99 -3.52 -9.80 8.06
N LYS A 100 -4.05 -8.57 8.16
CA LYS A 100 -5.37 -8.22 7.60
C LYS A 100 -5.38 -8.19 6.07
N LEU A 101 -4.20 -8.14 5.45
CA LEU A 101 -4.05 -8.25 3.99
C LEU A 101 -4.04 -9.71 3.51
N ARG A 102 -4.07 -10.68 4.43
CA ARG A 102 -3.95 -12.11 4.13
C ARG A 102 -5.26 -12.82 4.40
N LYS A 103 -5.67 -13.71 3.49
CA LYS A 103 -6.89 -14.52 3.70
C LYS A 103 -6.63 -15.74 4.60
N ASN A 104 -5.41 -16.30 4.62
CA ASN A 104 -5.04 -17.29 5.63
C ASN A 104 -3.52 -17.38 5.80
N THR A 105 -3.08 -17.40 7.06
CA THR A 105 -1.70 -17.65 7.46
C THR A 105 -1.58 -19.14 7.77
N LEU A 106 -0.82 -19.92 6.98
CA LEU A 106 -0.14 -21.06 7.58
C LEU A 106 0.84 -20.46 8.59
N ILE A 107 0.40 -20.49 9.86
CA ILE A 107 1.15 -20.05 11.03
C ILE A 107 2.50 -20.81 11.02
N ILE A 108 3.60 -20.08 10.86
CA ILE A 108 4.87 -20.48 11.48
C ILE A 108 4.94 -19.69 12.79
N GLY A 109 4.56 -20.36 13.88
CA GLY A 109 4.76 -19.94 15.26
C GLY A 109 3.90 -18.78 15.75
N GLU A 110 2.90 -19.10 16.56
CA GLU A 110 2.28 -18.15 17.49
C GLU A 110 3.37 -17.42 18.31
N ARG A 111 3.25 -16.09 18.39
CA ARG A 111 3.61 -15.36 19.60
C ARG A 111 2.36 -14.64 20.08
N THR A 112 1.68 -15.26 21.04
CA THR A 112 0.79 -14.58 21.97
C THR A 112 1.55 -13.46 22.66
N TYR A 113 1.23 -12.21 22.32
CA TYR A 113 1.50 -11.08 23.22
C TYR A 113 0.28 -10.89 24.11
N LEU A 114 0.47 -11.13 25.41
CA LEU A 114 -0.49 -10.77 26.46
C LEU A 114 -0.49 -9.24 26.63
N ASP A 115 -1.56 -8.65 26.11
CA ASP A 115 -2.55 -7.80 26.76
C ASP A 115 -2.17 -6.51 27.55
N LYS A 116 -3.01 -5.49 27.31
CA LYS A 116 -3.12 -4.14 27.88
C LYS A 116 -2.03 -3.11 27.58
N SER A 117 -2.23 -2.43 26.45
CA SER A 117 -2.29 -0.95 26.35
C SER A 117 -2.36 -0.47 24.89
N TYR A 118 -2.29 -1.35 23.89
CA TYR A 118 -2.16 -0.93 22.49
C TYR A 118 -3.27 0.02 22.01
N GLU A 119 -4.54 -0.24 22.32
CA GLU A 119 -5.64 0.66 21.93
C GLU A 119 -5.58 2.02 22.65
N ILE A 120 -5.13 2.04 23.91
CA ILE A 120 -4.94 3.26 24.70
C ILE A 120 -3.74 4.05 24.16
N VAL A 121 -2.61 3.38 23.94
CA VAL A 121 -1.40 3.96 23.34
C VAL A 121 -1.69 4.47 21.93
N CYS A 122 -2.44 3.75 21.11
CA CYS A 122 -2.87 4.22 19.80
C CYS A 122 -3.81 5.42 19.89
N SER A 123 -4.71 5.48 20.88
CA SER A 123 -5.60 6.63 21.09
C SER A 123 -4.84 7.88 21.57
N GLU A 124 -3.86 7.71 22.47
CA GLU A 124 -2.97 8.76 22.94
C GLU A 124 -2.01 9.21 21.84
N LEU A 125 -1.45 8.27 21.07
CA LEU A 125 -0.63 8.55 19.90
C LEU A 125 -1.45 9.26 18.83
N LYS A 126 -2.73 8.90 18.60
CA LYS A 126 -3.63 9.57 17.66
C LYS A 126 -3.96 10.99 18.09
N ALA A 127 -4.24 11.20 19.37
CA ALA A 127 -4.41 12.54 19.95
C ALA A 127 -3.10 13.36 19.85
N ASN A 128 -1.95 12.73 20.10
CA ASN A 128 -0.64 13.35 20.01
C ASN A 128 -0.22 13.63 18.56
N ILE A 129 -0.47 12.76 17.59
CA ILE A 129 -0.20 12.96 16.16
C ILE A 129 -1.03 14.15 15.66
N HIS A 130 -2.32 14.20 16.00
CA HIS A 130 -3.19 15.31 15.66
C HIS A 130 -2.76 16.63 16.33
N LYS A 131 -2.15 16.55 17.52
CA LYS A 131 -1.62 17.70 18.27
C LYS A 131 -0.21 18.13 17.84
N THR A 132 0.63 17.20 17.40
CA THR A 132 2.06 17.38 17.12
C THR A 132 2.32 17.71 15.65
N PHE A 133 1.64 17.04 14.71
CA PHE A 133 1.89 17.28 13.27
C PHE A 133 0.99 18.36 12.64
N GLY A 134 -0.07 18.79 13.32
CA GLY A 134 -0.90 19.90 12.84
C GLY A 134 -1.41 19.72 11.40
N ARG A 135 -1.48 20.81 10.64
CA ARG A 135 -2.11 20.85 9.29
C ARG A 135 -1.24 20.29 8.17
N SER A 136 0.06 20.03 8.37
CA SER A 136 0.99 19.64 7.30
C SER A 136 1.86 18.45 7.66
N LEU A 137 1.94 17.47 6.77
CA LEU A 137 2.76 16.27 6.88
C LEU A 137 3.95 16.37 5.92
N HIS A 138 5.18 16.22 6.43
CA HIS A 138 6.38 16.13 5.62
C HIS A 138 6.79 14.68 5.38
N ILE A 139 6.78 14.26 4.13
CA ILE A 139 7.09 12.89 3.72
C ILE A 139 8.47 12.82 3.07
N ARG A 140 9.28 11.84 3.46
CA ARG A 140 10.44 11.42 2.67
C ARG A 140 10.14 10.08 1.99
N ALA A 141 10.14 10.07 0.66
CA ALA A 141 10.12 8.85 -0.13
C ALA A 141 11.51 8.16 -0.07
N VAL A 142 11.55 6.89 0.28
CA VAL A 142 12.79 6.11 0.44
C VAL A 142 12.72 4.88 -0.46
N ASP A 143 13.56 4.87 -1.48
CA ASP A 143 13.76 3.68 -2.30
C ASP A 143 14.71 2.71 -1.57
N ALA A 144 14.20 1.52 -1.24
CA ALA A 144 14.96 0.43 -0.63
C ALA A 144 15.21 -0.74 -1.62
N GLY A 145 15.36 -0.46 -2.91
CA GLY A 145 15.57 -1.44 -3.98
C GLY A 145 14.30 -1.68 -4.79
N SER A 146 13.74 -0.59 -5.31
CA SER A 146 12.55 -0.53 -6.15
C SER A 146 12.90 -0.67 -7.64
N CYS A 147 11.91 -1.02 -8.45
CA CYS A 147 11.98 -0.99 -9.91
C CYS A 147 11.48 0.35 -10.50
N ASN A 148 11.37 1.40 -9.68
CA ASN A 148 10.81 2.72 -9.98
C ASN A 148 9.29 2.77 -10.25
N GLY A 149 8.59 1.62 -10.24
CA GLY A 149 7.14 1.59 -10.46
C GLY A 149 6.37 2.32 -9.36
N CYS A 150 6.59 1.96 -8.10
CA CYS A 150 5.93 2.63 -6.96
C CYS A 150 6.40 4.08 -6.82
N ASP A 151 7.68 4.36 -7.10
CA ASP A 151 8.24 5.71 -7.02
C ASP A 151 7.62 6.66 -8.05
N SER A 152 7.30 6.15 -9.23
CA SER A 152 6.57 6.90 -10.25
C SER A 152 5.16 7.27 -9.79
N GLU A 153 4.47 6.37 -9.10
CA GLU A 153 3.13 6.64 -8.54
C GLU A 153 3.18 7.60 -7.34
N ILE A 154 4.24 7.52 -6.51
CA ILE A 154 4.50 8.49 -5.44
C ILE A 154 4.75 9.88 -6.04
N ASN A 155 5.59 10.00 -7.08
CA ASN A 155 5.78 11.26 -7.80
C ASN A 155 4.47 11.75 -8.44
N GLY A 156 3.59 10.82 -8.83
CA GLY A 156 2.25 11.11 -9.32
C GLY A 156 1.35 11.84 -8.30
N LEU A 157 1.64 11.76 -6.99
CA LEU A 157 0.85 12.47 -5.97
C LEU A 157 0.96 13.99 -6.05
N SER A 158 2.10 14.52 -6.49
CA SER A 158 2.34 15.97 -6.58
C SER A 158 1.87 16.60 -7.89
N ASN A 159 1.32 15.80 -8.82
CA ASN A 159 0.79 16.34 -10.07
C ASN A 159 -0.52 17.11 -9.84
N PRO A 160 -0.97 17.97 -10.78
CA PRO A 160 -2.22 18.72 -10.61
C PRO A 160 -3.49 17.87 -10.52
N PHE A 161 -3.44 16.60 -10.93
CA PHE A 161 -4.56 15.67 -10.91
C PHE A 161 -4.79 15.08 -9.52
N ASN A 162 -3.73 14.66 -8.83
CA ASN A 162 -3.79 14.09 -7.49
C ASN A 162 -3.57 15.12 -6.39
N ASP A 163 -2.80 16.19 -6.65
CA ASP A 163 -2.52 17.37 -5.83
C ASP A 163 -2.58 17.08 -4.32
N SER A 164 -1.62 16.31 -3.82
CA SER A 164 -1.56 15.95 -2.40
C SER A 164 -1.30 17.15 -1.49
N GLU A 165 -0.72 18.23 -2.01
CA GLU A 165 -0.41 19.45 -1.25
C GLU A 165 -1.69 20.13 -0.72
N ARG A 166 -2.83 20.03 -1.43
CA ARG A 166 -4.12 20.53 -0.91
C ARG A 166 -4.53 19.88 0.42
N LEU A 167 -4.02 18.69 0.71
CA LEU A 167 -4.29 17.93 1.93
C LEU A 167 -3.24 18.19 3.02
N GLY A 168 -2.30 19.10 2.76
CA GLY A 168 -1.18 19.41 3.65
C GLY A 168 -0.01 18.45 3.52
N ILE A 169 0.06 17.62 2.47
CA ILE A 169 1.13 16.64 2.30
C ILE A 169 2.23 17.23 1.42
N ASN A 170 3.45 17.32 1.94
CA ASN A 170 4.61 17.85 1.23
C ASN A 170 5.77 16.83 1.23
N PHE A 171 6.48 16.70 0.12
CA PHE A 171 7.65 15.83 0.01
C PHE A 171 8.95 16.59 0.29
N VAL A 172 9.73 16.08 1.23
CA VAL A 172 11.02 16.66 1.62
C VAL A 172 12.19 15.81 1.11
N ALA A 173 13.30 16.47 0.80
CA ALA A 173 14.50 15.81 0.29
C ALA A 173 15.31 15.08 1.39
N SER A 174 15.26 15.59 2.63
CA SER A 174 16.05 15.06 3.74
C SER A 174 15.16 14.32 4.74
N PRO A 175 15.55 13.11 5.19
CA PRO A 175 14.83 12.40 6.24
C PRO A 175 14.82 13.16 7.58
N ARG A 176 15.76 14.10 7.78
CA ARG A 176 15.83 14.95 8.99
C ARG A 176 14.70 15.98 9.09
N HIS A 177 13.97 16.22 8.00
CA HIS A 177 12.82 17.11 7.93
C HIS A 177 11.51 16.35 7.73
N ALA A 178 11.54 15.02 7.82
CA ALA A 178 10.40 14.17 7.55
C ALA A 178 9.71 13.76 8.85
N ASP A 179 8.39 13.70 8.77
CA ASP A 179 7.47 13.17 9.78
C ASP A 179 7.06 11.73 9.42
N MET A 180 7.19 11.36 8.14
CA MET A 180 6.83 10.06 7.61
C MET A 180 7.82 9.59 6.55
N LEU A 181 8.17 8.31 6.58
CA LEU A 181 8.90 7.62 5.54
C LEU A 181 7.94 6.77 4.70
N LEU A 182 7.80 7.10 3.41
CA LEU A 182 7.17 6.22 2.43
C LEU A 182 8.26 5.35 1.82
N VAL A 183 8.28 4.07 2.15
CA VAL A 183 9.35 3.16 1.74
C VAL A 183 8.87 2.26 0.61
N THR A 184 9.60 2.24 -0.50
CA THR A 184 9.34 1.40 -1.69
C THR A 184 10.42 0.34 -1.86
N GLY A 185 10.13 -0.67 -2.68
CA GLY A 185 11.11 -1.69 -3.07
C GLY A 185 11.21 -2.88 -2.14
N ALA A 186 11.96 -3.90 -2.56
CA ALA A 186 11.99 -5.21 -1.91
C ALA A 186 12.94 -5.29 -0.69
N ALA A 187 13.40 -4.14 -0.19
CA ALA A 187 14.40 -4.04 0.87
C ALA A 187 15.61 -4.93 0.60
N THR A 188 16.29 -4.66 -0.52
CA THR A 188 17.43 -5.49 -0.95
C THR A 188 18.53 -5.51 0.10
N ARG A 189 19.29 -6.59 0.18
CA ARG A 189 20.36 -6.78 1.18
C ARG A 189 21.31 -5.57 1.26
N ASN A 190 21.65 -4.98 0.12
CA ASN A 190 22.54 -3.81 0.06
C ASN A 190 21.88 -2.53 0.56
N MET A 191 20.55 -2.43 0.51
CA MET A 191 19.79 -1.25 0.93
C MET A 191 19.35 -1.30 2.40
N GLN A 192 19.44 -2.45 3.07
CA GLN A 192 19.04 -2.60 4.49
C GLN A 192 19.71 -1.57 5.40
N LEU A 193 21.04 -1.42 5.29
CA LEU A 193 21.79 -0.47 6.11
C LEU A 193 21.40 0.98 5.81
N ALA A 194 21.16 1.31 4.54
CA ALA A 194 20.75 2.65 4.13
C ALA A 194 19.36 2.99 4.67
N LEU A 195 18.42 2.04 4.62
CA LEU A 195 17.08 2.19 5.17
C LEU A 195 17.12 2.38 6.69
N ALA A 196 17.86 1.54 7.42
CA ALA A 196 18.01 1.65 8.87
C ALA A 196 18.64 3.00 9.28
N LYS A 197 19.69 3.45 8.58
CA LYS A 197 20.29 4.77 8.80
C LYS A 197 19.32 5.92 8.53
N THR A 198 18.50 5.79 7.49
CA THR A 198 17.49 6.79 7.14
C THR A 198 16.44 6.90 8.24
N TYR A 199 15.90 5.77 8.71
CA TYR A 199 14.97 5.71 9.83
C TYR A 199 15.54 6.35 11.10
N ASN A 200 16.77 6.01 11.46
CA ASN A 200 17.44 6.57 12.64
C ASN A 200 17.76 8.07 12.51
N ALA A 201 17.88 8.58 11.29
CA ALA A 201 18.12 10.00 11.03
C ALA A 201 16.82 10.84 11.02
N THR A 202 15.65 10.19 10.99
CA THR A 202 14.35 10.85 11.02
C THR A 202 13.96 11.18 12.48
N PRO A 203 13.56 12.43 12.78
CA PRO A 203 13.16 12.83 14.13
C PRO A 203 11.96 12.03 14.64
N ASP A 204 11.81 11.93 15.95
CA ASP A 204 10.57 11.45 16.57
C ASP A 204 9.62 12.63 16.84
N PRO A 205 8.29 12.44 16.74
CA PRO A 205 7.61 11.23 16.27
C PRO A 205 7.77 11.01 14.75
N LYS A 206 7.82 9.75 14.31
CA LYS A 206 7.88 9.37 12.88
C LYS A 206 6.98 8.18 12.56
N LEU A 207 6.43 8.19 11.35
CA LEU A 207 5.66 7.09 10.78
C LEU A 207 6.42 6.42 9.63
N VAL A 208 6.22 5.13 9.43
CA VAL A 208 6.77 4.36 8.32
C VAL A 208 5.65 3.63 7.60
N VAL A 209 5.58 3.82 6.29
CA VAL A 209 4.57 3.21 5.44
C VAL A 209 5.25 2.39 4.35
N ALA A 210 4.90 1.11 4.26
CA ALA A 210 5.35 0.23 3.19
C ALA A 210 4.47 0.42 1.95
N VAL A 211 5.08 0.79 0.82
CA VAL A 211 4.36 1.05 -0.44
C VAL A 211 4.67 -0.03 -1.47
N GLY A 212 3.64 -0.78 -1.84
CA GLY A 212 3.68 -1.84 -2.84
C GLY A 212 3.99 -3.22 -2.27
N ALA A 213 3.68 -4.26 -3.05
CA ALA A 213 3.81 -5.66 -2.65
C ALA A 213 5.25 -6.03 -2.25
N CYS A 214 6.25 -5.48 -2.97
CA CYS A 214 7.67 -5.67 -2.64
C CYS A 214 8.03 -5.14 -1.24
N ALA A 215 7.57 -3.94 -0.89
CA ALA A 215 7.83 -3.37 0.44
C ALA A 215 7.02 -4.06 1.54
N CYS A 216 5.79 -4.48 1.23
CA CYS A 216 4.92 -5.15 2.19
C CYS A 216 5.39 -6.57 2.54
N SER A 217 5.84 -7.34 1.54
CA SER A 217 6.07 -8.78 1.72
C SER A 217 7.22 -9.38 0.89
N GLY A 218 7.90 -8.58 0.08
CA GLY A 218 8.85 -9.04 -0.94
C GLY A 218 8.21 -9.25 -2.31
N GLY A 219 6.87 -9.34 -2.41
CA GLY A 219 6.15 -9.44 -3.68
C GLY A 219 6.62 -10.61 -4.54
N ILE A 220 6.89 -10.36 -5.82
CA ILE A 220 7.44 -11.38 -6.74
C ILE A 220 8.86 -11.83 -6.36
N PHE A 221 9.60 -11.02 -5.59
CA PHE A 221 10.95 -11.32 -5.13
C PHE A 221 10.99 -11.90 -3.72
N LYS A 222 9.86 -12.38 -3.20
CA LYS A 222 9.83 -13.07 -1.90
C LYS A 222 10.66 -14.35 -1.94
N ASP A 223 11.22 -14.71 -0.79
CA ASP A 223 12.02 -15.92 -0.55
C ASP A 223 13.28 -16.03 -1.44
N THR A 224 13.80 -14.89 -1.89
CA THR A 224 15.09 -14.83 -2.60
C THR A 224 16.23 -14.48 -1.64
N TYR A 225 17.47 -14.83 -2.00
CA TYR A 225 18.66 -14.51 -1.22
C TYR A 225 18.94 -13.00 -1.07
N ALA A 226 18.32 -12.19 -1.92
CA ALA A 226 18.63 -10.77 -2.09
C ALA A 226 17.65 -9.83 -1.37
N THR A 227 16.51 -10.32 -0.91
CA THR A 227 15.41 -9.51 -0.33
C THR A 227 15.11 -9.90 1.11
N SER A 228 14.33 -9.06 1.79
CA SER A 228 14.02 -9.23 3.22
C SER A 228 12.58 -9.68 3.49
N ASN A 229 11.80 -10.09 2.48
CA ASN A 229 10.39 -10.48 2.62
C ASN A 229 9.49 -9.42 3.30
N GLY A 230 9.81 -8.15 3.05
CA GLY A 230 9.18 -6.99 3.67
C GLY A 230 10.21 -6.07 4.32
N ILE A 231 9.88 -4.77 4.39
CA ILE A 231 10.71 -3.78 5.06
C ILE A 231 10.57 -3.87 6.60
N ASP A 232 9.51 -4.52 7.07
CA ASP A 232 9.14 -4.75 8.47
C ASP A 232 10.20 -5.54 9.26
N ARG A 233 11.08 -6.26 8.56
CA ARG A 233 12.24 -6.93 9.15
C ARG A 233 13.40 -6.00 9.49
N ILE A 234 13.38 -4.76 8.99
CA ILE A 234 14.49 -3.80 9.11
C ILE A 234 14.06 -2.58 9.93
N VAL A 235 12.85 -2.07 9.68
CA VAL A 235 12.28 -0.90 10.37
C VAL A 235 10.83 -1.21 10.79
N PRO A 236 10.32 -0.64 11.89
CA PRO A 236 8.91 -0.79 12.25
C PRO A 236 8.04 -0.15 11.17
N VAL A 237 6.92 -0.79 10.82
CA VAL A 237 5.97 -0.32 9.81
C VAL A 237 4.61 -0.07 10.46
N ASP A 238 4.05 1.10 10.23
CA ASP A 238 2.75 1.51 10.76
C ASP A 238 1.59 1.18 9.82
N VAL A 239 1.82 1.26 8.49
CA VAL A 239 0.81 0.97 7.46
C VAL A 239 1.43 0.27 6.26
N TYR A 240 0.70 -0.70 5.71
CA TYR A 240 1.04 -1.44 4.50
C TYR A 240 0.06 -1.07 3.38
N ILE A 241 0.58 -0.66 2.22
CA ILE A 241 -0.20 -0.33 1.03
C ILE A 241 0.07 -1.39 -0.04
N PRO A 242 -0.80 -2.39 -0.22
CA PRO A 242 -0.61 -3.41 -1.26
C PRO A 242 -0.84 -2.82 -2.66
N GLY A 243 -0.13 -3.37 -3.65
CA GLY A 243 -0.20 -2.93 -5.06
C GLY A 243 1.10 -3.16 -5.83
N CYS A 244 1.06 -3.19 -7.16
CA CYS A 244 2.26 -3.36 -7.99
C CYS A 244 2.18 -2.65 -9.36
N PRO A 245 2.32 -1.30 -9.41
CA PRO A 245 2.35 -0.40 -8.26
C PRO A 245 0.93 -0.08 -7.75
N PRO A 246 0.77 0.33 -6.48
CA PRO A 246 -0.48 0.91 -6.02
C PRO A 246 -0.70 2.25 -6.71
N ARG A 247 -1.93 2.49 -7.20
CA ARG A 247 -2.29 3.78 -7.81
C ARG A 247 -2.14 4.94 -6.80
N PRO A 248 -1.99 6.20 -7.26
CA PRO A 248 -1.72 7.32 -6.36
C PRO A 248 -2.82 7.51 -5.30
N GLN A 249 -4.08 7.24 -5.64
CA GLN A 249 -5.22 7.31 -4.72
C GLN A 249 -5.14 6.24 -3.62
N ALA A 250 -4.60 5.05 -3.92
CA ALA A 250 -4.35 4.01 -2.92
C ALA A 250 -3.20 4.39 -1.99
N ILE A 251 -2.16 5.03 -2.53
CA ILE A 251 -1.06 5.58 -1.72
C ILE A 251 -1.59 6.68 -0.79
N LEU A 252 -2.40 7.60 -1.33
CA LEU A 252 -3.02 8.67 -0.56
C LEU A 252 -3.98 8.12 0.51
N TYR A 253 -4.77 7.10 0.20
CA TYR A 253 -5.59 6.39 1.18
C TYR A 253 -4.74 5.85 2.34
N GLY A 254 -3.63 5.17 2.03
CA GLY A 254 -2.75 4.63 3.07
C GLY A 254 -2.06 5.71 3.90
N ILE A 255 -1.67 6.84 3.32
CA ILE A 255 -1.16 8.00 4.07
C ILE A 255 -2.24 8.53 5.02
N LEU A 256 -3.47 8.70 4.53
CA LEU A 256 -4.59 9.17 5.37
C LEU A 256 -4.93 8.17 6.48
N LYS A 257 -4.84 6.87 6.21
CA LYS A 257 -5.05 5.80 7.21
C LYS A 257 -3.95 5.79 8.27
N ALA A 258 -2.69 6.07 7.90
CA ALA A 258 -1.59 6.26 8.84
C ALA A 258 -1.83 7.44 9.79
N LEU A 259 -2.52 8.48 9.30
CA LEU A 259 -2.94 9.64 10.09
C LEU A 259 -4.29 9.45 10.81
N ASP A 260 -4.89 8.25 10.74
CA ASP A 260 -6.21 7.95 11.29
C ASP A 260 -7.34 8.89 10.80
N ARG A 261 -7.24 9.36 9.55
CA ARG A 261 -8.24 10.24 8.91
C ARG A 261 -9.29 9.47 8.10
N VAL A 262 -9.12 8.16 7.92
CA VAL A 262 -10.01 7.22 7.22
C VAL A 262 -9.92 5.82 7.84
#